data_AF-A0AAU3W0K3-F1
#
_entry.id   AF-A0AAU3W0K3-F1
#
_cell.length_a   1.000
_cell.length_b   1.000
_cell.length_c   1.000
_cell.angle_alpha   90.00
_cell.angle_beta   90.00
_cell.angle_gamma   90.00
#
_symmetry.space_group_name_H-M   'P 1'
#
loop_
_entity.id
_entity.type
_entity.pdbx_description
1 polymer ?
#
loop_
_entity_poly.entity_id
_entity_poly.type
_entity_poly.pdbx_seq_one_letter_code
_entity_poly.pdbx_strand_id
1 'polypeptide(L)'
;MSAVERTSVEDLQVIKECLDAAVSGPFFDDWEFDTLTGFTRDEIAAVAEAWPSSTEPDVQAEAVNSVLGNLLGYPHGYERRWHEYCSATLEEIARVRARWCGEGDLNGSAQGNVDDSH
;
A
#
# COMPACT_ATOMS: atom_id res chain seq x y z
N MET A 1 -12.49 9.13 -12.56
CA MET A 1 -11.07 8.77 -12.45
C MET A 1 -10.92 7.90 -11.22
N SER A 2 -10.66 6.61 -11.43
CA SER A 2 -10.35 5.65 -10.36
C SER A 2 -9.01 6.00 -9.69
N ALA A 3 -8.75 5.44 -8.51
CA ALA A 3 -7.46 5.62 -7.85
C ALA A 3 -6.31 5.09 -8.72
N VAL A 4 -6.50 3.93 -9.36
CA VAL A 4 -5.55 3.30 -10.29
C VAL A 4 -5.13 4.25 -11.43
N GLU A 5 -6.06 4.98 -12.04
CA GLU A 5 -5.74 5.92 -13.14
C GLU A 5 -4.88 7.12 -12.70
N ARG A 6 -4.85 7.43 -11.40
CA ARG A 6 -4.05 8.52 -10.83
C ARG A 6 -2.71 8.04 -10.25
N THR A 7 -2.51 6.72 -10.16
CA THR A 7 -1.36 6.09 -9.54
C THR A 7 -0.27 5.83 -10.58
N SER A 8 0.99 6.13 -10.25
CA SER A 8 2.10 5.89 -11.17
C SER A 8 2.38 4.39 -11.32
N VAL A 9 3.09 3.99 -12.38
CA VAL A 9 3.42 2.58 -12.62
C VAL A 9 4.27 2.00 -11.48
N GLU A 10 5.17 2.80 -10.93
CA GLU A 10 6.00 2.43 -9.78
C GLU A 10 5.15 2.21 -8.53
N ASP A 11 4.18 3.09 -8.27
CA ASP A 11 3.26 2.94 -7.14
C ASP A 11 2.37 1.69 -7.31
N LEU A 12 1.89 1.42 -8.53
CA LEU A 12 1.13 0.19 -8.82
C LEU A 12 1.94 -1.07 -8.55
N GLN A 13 3.25 -1.04 -8.83
CA GLN A 13 4.16 -2.15 -8.54
C GLN A 13 4.36 -2.33 -7.03
N VAL A 14 4.54 -1.25 -6.28
CA VAL A 14 4.62 -1.31 -4.80
C VAL A 14 3.33 -1.87 -4.21
N ILE A 15 2.16 -1.45 -4.71
CA ILE A 15 0.87 -1.97 -4.25
C ILE A 15 0.77 -3.47 -4.52
N LYS A 16 1.18 -3.94 -5.72
CA LYS A 16 1.18 -5.36 -6.06
C LYS A 16 2.02 -6.17 -5.09
N GLU A 17 3.25 -5.72 -4.81
CA GLU A 17 4.13 -6.39 -3.86
C GLU A 17 3.57 -6.41 -2.44
N CYS A 18 2.88 -5.34 -2.02
CA CYS A 18 2.18 -5.31 -0.73
C CYS A 18 1.03 -6.31 -0.66
N LEU A 19 0.23 -6.45 -1.72
CA LEU A 19 -0.84 -7.44 -1.81
C LEU A 19 -0.27 -8.87 -1.76
N ASP A 20 0.79 -9.14 -2.52
CA ASP A 20 1.46 -10.46 -2.52
C ASP A 20 2.09 -10.78 -1.17
N ALA A 21 2.70 -9.80 -0.51
CA ALA A 21 3.25 -9.91 0.82
C ALA A 21 2.16 -10.19 1.87
N ALA A 22 1.00 -9.54 1.76
CA ALA A 22 -0.13 -9.83 2.64
C ALA A 22 -0.64 -11.27 2.47
N VAL A 23 -0.71 -11.76 1.23
CA VAL A 23 -1.21 -13.12 0.92
C VAL A 23 -0.20 -14.22 1.22
N SER A 24 1.09 -14.00 0.97
CA SER A 24 2.11 -15.05 1.07
C SER A 24 3.00 -14.93 2.31
N GLY A 25 2.99 -13.76 2.96
CA GLY A 25 3.86 -13.45 4.08
C GLY A 25 3.24 -13.76 5.45
N PRO A 26 4.08 -13.94 6.49
CA PRO A 26 3.65 -14.23 7.85
C PRO A 26 3.25 -12.97 8.63
N PHE A 27 2.87 -11.88 7.95
CA PHE A 27 2.67 -10.56 8.57
C PHE A 27 1.33 -10.44 9.31
N PHE A 28 0.38 -11.30 8.94
CA PHE A 28 -0.94 -11.38 9.53
C PHE A 28 -1.21 -12.83 9.93
N ASP A 29 -1.60 -13.06 11.17
CA ASP A 29 -2.11 -14.35 11.59
C ASP A 29 -3.44 -14.64 10.87
N ASP A 30 -3.68 -15.90 10.49
CA ASP A 30 -4.85 -16.25 9.68
C ASP A 30 -6.18 -15.91 10.35
N TRP A 31 -6.24 -15.92 11.69
CA TRP A 31 -7.44 -15.58 12.45
C TRP A 31 -7.64 -14.06 12.62
N GLU A 32 -6.59 -13.25 12.42
CA GLU A 32 -6.68 -11.79 12.47
C GLU A 32 -6.87 -11.19 11.08
N PHE A 33 -6.56 -11.94 10.02
CA PHE A 33 -6.54 -11.42 8.65
C PHE A 33 -7.87 -10.80 8.23
N ASP A 34 -8.99 -11.52 8.40
CA ASP A 34 -10.32 -11.02 8.05
C ASP A 34 -10.78 -9.89 8.98
N THR A 35 -10.40 -9.95 10.26
CA THR A 35 -10.78 -8.92 11.25
C THR A 35 -10.05 -7.60 11.00
N LEU A 36 -8.77 -7.67 10.62
CA LEU A 36 -7.94 -6.49 10.34
C LEU A 36 -8.24 -5.92 8.96
N THR A 37 -8.35 -6.79 7.96
CA THR A 37 -8.46 -6.33 6.57
C THR A 37 -9.91 -6.11 6.13
N GLY A 38 -10.89 -6.79 6.75
CA GLY A 38 -12.26 -6.86 6.27
C GLY A 38 -12.44 -7.84 5.10
N PHE A 39 -11.37 -8.53 4.68
CA PHE A 39 -11.34 -9.46 3.56
C PHE A 39 -10.69 -10.77 3.97
N THR A 40 -11.09 -11.86 3.34
CA THR A 40 -10.37 -13.13 3.43
C THR A 40 -9.06 -13.07 2.64
N ARG A 41 -8.12 -13.95 2.98
CA ARG A 41 -6.84 -14.07 2.26
C ARG A 41 -7.07 -14.43 0.78
N ASP A 42 -8.10 -15.22 0.49
CA ASP A 42 -8.48 -15.59 -0.88
C ASP A 42 -9.05 -14.40 -1.67
N GLU A 43 -9.83 -13.52 -1.03
CA GLU A 43 -10.32 -12.28 -1.66
C GLU A 43 -9.16 -11.33 -1.99
N ILE A 44 -8.20 -11.15 -1.08
CA ILE A 44 -7.01 -10.36 -1.35
C ILE A 44 -6.14 -11.01 -2.43
N ALA A 45 -6.04 -12.34 -2.46
CA ALA A 45 -5.33 -13.06 -3.52
C ALA A 45 -5.98 -12.84 -4.89
N ALA A 46 -7.30 -12.90 -4.99
CA ALA A 46 -8.03 -12.61 -6.23
C ALA A 46 -7.80 -11.16 -6.69
N VAL A 47 -7.79 -10.20 -5.76
CA VAL A 47 -7.44 -8.80 -6.05
C VAL A 47 -6.00 -8.69 -6.56
N ALA A 48 -5.05 -9.37 -5.92
CA ALA A 48 -3.64 -9.39 -6.32
C ALA A 48 -3.45 -10.00 -7.71
N GLU A 49 -4.15 -11.08 -8.05
CA GLU A 49 -4.08 -11.72 -9.36
C GLU A 49 -4.65 -10.85 -10.49
N ALA A 50 -5.76 -10.15 -10.21
CA ALA A 50 -6.38 -9.27 -11.19
C ALA A 50 -5.65 -7.92 -11.36
N TRP A 51 -4.87 -7.51 -10.35
CA TRP A 51 -4.20 -6.21 -10.29
C TRP A 51 -3.31 -5.93 -11.51
N PRO A 52 -3.35 -4.71 -12.09
CA PRO A 52 -4.12 -3.54 -11.65
C PRO A 52 -5.56 -3.48 -12.19
N SER A 53 -6.02 -4.49 -12.93
CA SER A 53 -7.37 -4.52 -13.50
C SER A 53 -8.39 -5.03 -12.47
N SER A 54 -9.63 -4.54 -12.52
CA SER A 54 -10.72 -5.09 -11.70
C SER A 54 -12.06 -4.86 -12.36
N THR A 55 -12.97 -5.81 -12.17
CA THR A 55 -14.41 -5.67 -12.48
C THR A 55 -15.16 -4.94 -11.37
N GLU A 56 -14.58 -4.87 -10.17
CA GLU A 56 -15.13 -4.23 -8.97
C GLU A 56 -14.09 -3.23 -8.41
N PRO A 57 -13.98 -2.02 -8.99
CA PRO A 57 -12.94 -1.06 -8.65
C PRO A 57 -13.07 -0.52 -7.21
N ASP A 58 -14.28 -0.45 -6.67
CA ASP A 58 -14.52 0.01 -5.29
C ASP A 58 -14.01 -1.03 -4.27
N VAL A 59 -14.34 -2.31 -4.49
CA VAL A 59 -13.85 -3.43 -3.68
C VAL A 59 -12.33 -3.54 -3.76
N GLN A 60 -11.76 -3.43 -4.95
CA GLN A 60 -10.31 -3.39 -5.14
C GLN A 60 -9.67 -2.25 -4.34
N ALA A 61 -10.29 -1.06 -4.33
CA ALA A 61 -9.74 0.09 -3.63
C ALA A 61 -9.82 -0.03 -2.11
N GLU A 62 -10.89 -0.61 -1.58
CA GLU A 62 -11.03 -0.94 -0.16
C GLU A 62 -9.99 -1.98 0.28
N ALA A 63 -9.82 -3.06 -0.49
CA ALA A 63 -8.81 -4.10 -0.24
C ALA A 63 -7.40 -3.51 -0.21
N VAL A 64 -7.03 -2.69 -1.20
CA VAL A 64 -5.71 -2.01 -1.24
C VAL A 64 -5.52 -1.09 -0.05
N ASN A 65 -6.50 -0.23 0.25
CA ASN A 65 -6.40 0.70 1.38
C ASN A 65 -6.24 -0.05 2.71
N SER A 66 -6.98 -1.13 2.87
CA SER A 66 -6.95 -1.96 4.07
C SER A 66 -5.60 -2.66 4.23
N VAL A 67 -5.08 -3.29 3.17
CA VAL A 67 -3.77 -3.95 3.19
C VAL A 67 -2.65 -2.94 3.47
N LEU A 68 -2.59 -1.82 2.74
CA LEU A 68 -1.57 -0.80 2.96
C LEU A 68 -1.65 -0.18 4.37
N GLY A 69 -2.87 0.08 4.87
CA GLY A 69 -3.08 0.64 6.20
C GLY A 69 -2.62 -0.30 7.31
N ASN A 70 -2.99 -1.58 7.22
CA ASN A 70 -2.58 -2.58 8.19
C ASN A 70 -1.07 -2.87 8.10
N LEU A 71 -0.49 -2.94 6.90
CA LEU A 71 0.95 -3.14 6.73
C LEU A 71 1.81 -2.01 7.32
N LEU A 72 1.30 -0.78 7.45
CA LEU A 72 2.03 0.32 8.10
C LEU A 72 1.97 0.28 9.63
N GLY A 73 0.99 -0.42 10.20
CA GLY A 73 0.94 -0.69 11.64
C GLY A 73 1.75 -1.93 12.06
N TYR A 74 2.30 -2.64 11.08
CA TYR A 74 2.93 -3.95 11.17
C TYR A 74 4.32 -3.85 10.50
N PRO A 75 5.31 -4.70 10.83
CA PRO A 75 5.17 -6.13 11.08
C PRO A 75 5.78 -6.56 12.42
N HIS A 76 4.96 -7.08 13.33
CA HIS A 76 5.30 -7.59 14.68
C HIS A 76 6.64 -8.37 14.78
N GLY A 77 7.80 -7.70 14.76
CA GLY A 77 9.12 -8.34 14.80
C GLY A 77 9.55 -9.06 13.50
N TYR A 78 8.82 -8.90 12.39
CA TYR A 78 9.15 -9.52 11.09
C TYR A 78 9.77 -8.55 10.08
N GLU A 79 10.23 -7.37 10.52
CA GLU A 79 10.86 -6.35 9.68
C GLU A 79 12.06 -6.92 8.92
N ARG A 80 12.78 -7.85 9.53
CA ARG A 80 13.94 -8.52 8.91
C ARG A 80 13.56 -9.47 7.77
N ARG A 81 12.33 -9.99 7.77
CA ARG A 81 11.80 -10.88 6.72
C ARG A 81 10.98 -10.12 5.70
N TRP A 82 10.64 -8.86 5.95
CA TRP A 82 9.90 -8.01 5.03
C TRP A 82 10.50 -8.02 3.61
N HIS A 83 11.82 -7.84 3.52
CA HIS A 83 12.57 -7.84 2.26
C HIS A 83 12.54 -9.17 1.48
N GLU A 84 12.10 -10.27 2.09
CA GLU A 84 11.89 -11.55 1.38
C GLU A 84 10.61 -11.52 0.53
N TYR A 85 9.66 -10.64 0.86
CA TYR A 85 8.31 -10.60 0.28
C TYR A 85 8.01 -9.30 -0.46
N CYS A 86 8.60 -8.18 -0.04
CA CYS A 86 8.39 -6.88 -0.66
C CYS A 86 9.70 -6.10 -0.72
N SER A 87 9.99 -5.50 -1.88
CA SER A 87 11.20 -4.70 -2.08
C SER A 87 11.07 -3.30 -1.49
N ALA A 88 9.84 -2.78 -1.40
CA ALA A 88 9.55 -1.45 -0.89
C ALA A 88 9.78 -1.34 0.61
N THR A 89 10.26 -0.21 1.10
CA THR A 89 10.36 0.10 2.53
C THR A 89 9.01 0.53 3.10
N LEU A 90 8.83 0.44 4.42
CA LEU A 90 7.63 0.97 5.09
C LEU A 90 7.40 2.47 4.80
N GLU A 91 8.47 3.24 4.62
CA GLU A 91 8.38 4.65 4.24
C GLU A 91 7.84 4.83 2.81
N GLU A 92 8.28 4.00 1.86
CA GLU A 92 7.76 4.00 0.49
C GLU A 92 6.28 3.61 0.46
N ILE A 93 5.88 2.59 1.23
CA ILE A 93 4.48 2.18 1.37
C ILE A 93 3.62 3.33 1.93
N ALA A 94 4.12 4.05 2.94
CA ALA A 94 3.41 5.20 3.51
C ALA A 94 3.20 6.31 2.46
N ARG A 95 4.22 6.59 1.66
CA ARG A 95 4.14 7.57 0.56
C ARG A 95 3.16 7.13 -0.52
N VAL A 96 3.18 5.86 -0.91
CA VAL A 96 2.24 5.27 -1.88
C VAL A 96 0.81 5.34 -1.36
N ARG A 97 0.58 4.98 -0.10
CA ARG A 97 -0.75 5.07 0.55
C ARG A 97 -1.28 6.51 0.57
N ALA A 98 -0.44 7.49 0.90
CA ALA A 98 -0.84 8.90 0.88
C ALA A 98 -1.26 9.35 -0.53
N ARG A 99 -0.51 8.98 -1.57
CA ARG A 99 -0.89 9.25 -2.97
C ARG A 99 -2.17 8.54 -3.37
N TRP A 100 -2.33 7.28 -2.97
CA TRP A 100 -3.52 6.46 -3.19
C TRP A 100 -4.78 7.11 -2.61
N CYS A 101 -4.72 7.54 -1.34
CA CYS A 101 -5.81 8.24 -0.64
C CYS A 101 -6.10 9.65 -1.19
N GLY A 102 -5.26 10.19 -2.10
CA GLY A 102 -5.40 11.54 -2.61
C GLY A 102 -4.82 12.62 -1.70
N GLU A 103 -4.05 12.24 -0.67
CA GLU A 103 -3.32 13.14 0.23
C GLU A 103 -1.97 13.59 -0.37
N GLY A 104 -1.74 13.31 -1.65
CA GLY A 104 -0.47 13.56 -2.35
C GLY A 104 -0.09 15.04 -2.55
N ASP A 105 -0.96 15.99 -2.22
CA ASP A 105 -0.71 17.44 -2.44
C ASP A 105 -0.11 18.17 -1.23
N LEU A 106 0.17 17.49 -0.11
CA LEU A 106 0.61 18.17 1.12
C LEU A 106 2.13 18.46 1.19
N ASN A 107 2.93 18.09 0.18
CA ASN A 107 4.39 18.23 0.24
C ASN A 107 5.01 19.03 -0.91
N GLY A 108 4.27 19.99 -1.49
CA GLY A 108 4.77 20.91 -2.52
C GLY A 108 5.34 22.24 -2.01
N SER A 109 5.29 22.54 -0.71
CA SER A 109 5.54 23.90 -0.20
C SER A 109 6.45 23.96 1.02
N ALA A 110 7.71 23.51 0.86
CA ALA A 110 8.80 23.98 1.71
C ALA A 110 10.15 23.89 0.97
N GLN A 111 10.19 24.31 -0.30
CA GLN A 111 11.45 24.68 -0.94
C GLN A 111 11.91 26.00 -0.30
N GLY A 112 13.09 25.97 0.32
CA GLY A 112 13.61 27.06 1.13
C GLY A 112 13.72 28.39 0.38
N ASN A 113 13.22 29.45 1.00
CA ASN A 113 13.72 30.80 0.74
C ASN A 113 14.94 31.01 1.63
N VAL A 114 16.10 30.65 1.10
CA VAL A 114 17.34 31.34 1.47
C VAL A 114 17.29 32.66 0.71
N ASP A 115 16.88 33.72 1.39
CA ASP A 115 17.09 35.08 0.90
C ASP A 115 18.25 35.67 1.69
N ASP A 116 19.41 35.57 1.05
CA ASP A 116 20.61 36.34 1.34
C ASP A 116 20.40 37.73 0.73
N SER A 117 20.42 38.78 1.55
CA SER A 117 20.57 40.16 1.08
C SER A 117 21.16 41.03 2.18
N HIS A 118 22.48 41.22 2.05
CA HIS A 118 23.30 42.42 2.35
C HIS A 118 22.99 43.27 3.59
#